data_AF-A0A0V8J2H5-F1
#
_entry.id   AF-A0A0V8J2H5-F1
#
_cell.length_a   1.000
_cell.length_b   1.000
_cell.length_c   1.000
_cell.angle_alpha   90.00
_cell.angle_beta   90.00
_cell.angle_gamma   90.00
#
_symmetry.space_group_name_H-M   'P 1'
#
loop_
_entity.id
_entity.type
_entity.pdbx_description
1 polymer ?
#
loop_
_entity_poly.entity_id
_entity_poly.type
_entity_poly.pdbx_seq_one_letter_code
_entity_poly.pdbx_strand_id
1 'polypeptide(L)'
;MYPYYYQAPQPPFEETHYYYDPYEAERQQQAQQSQQQQSYQQLLNVLMSSIIGEATAVDFYTRLAKEAPNEYSRKVLLDAAKDEKTHLQLFTRLYTSITGKQPNYKIRPVKIQNFRQSLFEAYEDELADYEKYRDAYLMTQDPTIRDTFFRPFSDEIKHATKFSYLLNAR
;
A
#
# COMPACT_ATOMS: atom_id res chain seq x y z
N MET A 1 -20.72 -1.71 62.78
CA MET A 1 -19.28 -1.36 62.84
C MET A 1 -18.88 -1.00 61.42
N TYR A 2 -18.82 0.29 61.09
CA TYR A 2 -18.48 0.78 59.74
C TYR A 2 -17.06 1.38 59.76
N PRO A 3 -16.26 1.21 58.69
CA PRO A 3 -14.90 1.73 58.67
C PRO A 3 -14.90 3.23 58.36
N TYR A 4 -14.02 3.96 59.04
CA TYR A 4 -13.71 5.36 58.76
C TYR A 4 -12.79 5.42 57.53
N TYR A 5 -13.20 6.14 56.48
CA TYR A 5 -12.34 6.49 55.37
C TYR A 5 -11.69 7.85 55.65
N TYR A 6 -10.36 7.89 55.69
CA TYR A 6 -9.57 9.12 55.68
C TYR A 6 -9.61 9.72 54.26
N GLN A 7 -10.13 10.94 54.12
CA GLN A 7 -9.99 11.72 52.89
C GLN A 7 -8.61 12.40 52.89
N ALA A 8 -7.82 12.14 51.84
CA ALA A 8 -6.60 12.90 51.59
C ALA A 8 -6.94 14.37 51.27
N PRO A 9 -6.12 15.35 51.71
CA PRO A 9 -6.36 16.75 51.39
C PRO A 9 -6.32 16.97 49.87
N GLN A 10 -7.33 17.66 49.35
CA GLN A 10 -7.36 18.12 47.96
C GLN A 10 -6.19 19.09 47.76
N PRO A 11 -5.41 18.97 46.66
CA PRO A 11 -4.41 19.97 46.34
C PRO A 11 -5.07 21.35 46.19
N PRO A 12 -4.36 22.46 46.50
CA PRO A 12 -4.91 23.80 46.33
C PRO A 12 -5.29 24.02 44.86
N PHE A 13 -6.39 24.72 44.65
CA PHE A 13 -6.91 25.09 43.34
C PHE A 13 -5.85 25.93 42.61
N GLU A 14 -5.10 25.34 41.68
CA GLU A 14 -4.24 26.10 40.77
C GLU A 14 -5.16 26.78 39.75
N GLU A 15 -5.28 28.12 39.83
CA GLU A 15 -5.85 28.92 38.75
C GLU A 15 -4.95 28.74 37.51
N THR A 16 -5.31 27.78 36.66
CA THR A 16 -4.76 27.70 35.31
C THR A 16 -5.27 28.91 34.57
N HIS A 17 -4.49 30.00 34.57
CA HIS A 17 -4.73 31.12 33.67
C HIS A 17 -4.62 30.60 32.23
N TYR A 18 -5.78 30.37 31.60
CA TYR A 18 -5.89 30.05 30.18
C TYR A 18 -5.38 31.26 29.38
N TYR A 19 -4.08 31.29 29.13
CA TYR A 19 -3.45 32.30 28.30
C TYR A 19 -3.88 32.03 26.86
N TYR A 20 -4.76 32.88 26.32
CA TYR A 20 -5.14 32.83 24.92
C TYR A 20 -3.92 33.15 24.07
N ASP A 21 -3.40 32.17 23.33
CA ASP A 21 -2.36 32.39 22.33
C ASP A 21 -3.04 32.75 21.00
N PRO A 22 -2.99 34.02 20.57
CA PRO A 22 -3.66 34.47 19.35
C PRO A 22 -3.10 33.84 18.07
N TYR A 23 -1.93 33.19 18.14
CA TYR A 23 -1.28 32.55 17.00
C TYR A 23 -1.46 31.02 16.98
N GLU A 24 -2.14 30.42 17.97
CA GLU A 24 -2.33 28.97 18.04
C GLU A 24 -3.07 28.44 16.81
N ALA A 25 -4.15 29.10 16.40
CA ALA A 25 -4.93 28.73 15.23
C ALA A 25 -4.11 28.81 13.92
N GLU A 26 -3.26 29.82 13.78
CA GLU A 26 -2.39 29.99 12.61
C GLU A 26 -1.33 28.88 12.54
N ARG A 27 -0.70 28.54 13.67
CA ARG A 27 0.25 27.42 13.74
C ARG A 27 -0.42 26.08 13.44
N GLN A 28 -1.63 25.85 13.94
CA GLN A 28 -2.41 24.65 13.63
C GLN A 28 -2.75 24.56 12.14
N GLN A 29 -3.15 25.67 11.50
CA GLN A 29 -3.41 25.70 10.06
C GLN A 29 -2.15 25.44 9.23
N GLN A 30 -1.03 26.07 9.58
CA GLN A 30 0.25 25.83 8.90
C GLN A 30 0.71 24.38 9.05
N ALA A 31 0.59 23.80 10.25
CA ALA A 31 0.89 22.40 10.51
C ALA A 31 0.00 21.47 9.65
N GLN A 32 -1.31 21.72 9.61
CA GLN A 32 -2.25 20.94 8.80
C GLN A 32 -1.93 21.02 7.30
N GLN A 33 -1.62 22.21 6.77
CA GLN A 33 -1.24 22.39 5.37
C GLN A 33 0.07 21.66 5.06
N SER A 34 1.07 21.73 5.93
CA SER A 34 2.35 21.02 5.75
C SER A 34 2.15 19.49 5.74
N GLN A 35 1.29 18.99 6.62
CA GLN A 35 0.96 17.56 6.70
C GLN A 35 0.21 17.08 5.45
N GLN A 36 -0.74 17.88 4.94
CA GLN A 36 -1.45 17.58 3.69
C GLN A 36 -0.51 17.58 2.48
N GLN A 37 0.46 18.49 2.41
CA GLN A 37 1.45 18.48 1.35
C GLN A 37 2.35 17.25 1.42
N GLN A 38 2.77 16.85 2.62
CA GLN A 38 3.57 15.64 2.82
C GLN A 38 2.80 14.37 2.43
N SER A 39 1.54 14.23 2.86
CA SER A 39 0.71 13.05 2.50
C SER A 39 0.45 12.98 1.01
N TYR A 40 0.28 14.12 0.35
CA TYR A 40 0.12 14.19 -1.10
C TYR A 40 1.39 13.72 -1.85
N GLN A 41 2.58 14.16 -1.42
CA GLN A 41 3.83 13.70 -2.02
C GLN A 41 4.06 12.19 -1.78
N GLN A 42 3.74 11.71 -0.58
CA GLN A 42 3.79 10.28 -0.25
C GLN A 42 2.87 9.47 -1.16
N LEU A 43 1.62 9.91 -1.37
CA LEU A 43 0.69 9.27 -2.30
C LEU A 43 1.24 9.20 -3.73
N LEU A 44 1.81 10.29 -4.25
CA LEU A 44 2.38 10.29 -5.59
C LEU A 44 3.57 9.34 -5.73
N ASN A 45 4.42 9.25 -4.70
CA ASN A 45 5.54 8.32 -4.66
C ASN A 45 5.05 6.86 -4.62
N VAL A 46 4.04 6.57 -3.80
CA VAL A 46 3.39 5.26 -3.77
C VAL A 46 2.81 4.94 -5.14
N LEU A 47 2.03 5.84 -5.75
CA LEU A 47 1.45 5.60 -7.08
C LEU A 47 2.50 5.32 -8.15
N MET A 48 3.57 6.12 -8.22
CA MET A 48 4.62 5.92 -9.23
C MET A 48 5.35 4.60 -9.02
N SER A 49 5.72 4.27 -7.79
CA SER A 49 6.37 2.99 -7.48
C SER A 49 5.45 1.80 -7.73
N SER A 50 4.16 1.92 -7.45
CA SER A 50 3.13 0.92 -7.75
C SER A 50 3.00 0.69 -9.26
N ILE A 51 2.89 1.75 -10.05
CA ILE A 51 2.86 1.67 -11.53
C ILE A 51 4.08 0.90 -12.07
N ILE A 52 5.27 1.18 -11.53
CA ILE A 52 6.49 0.48 -11.94
C ILE A 52 6.47 -0.99 -11.49
N GLY A 53 6.05 -1.26 -10.25
CA GLY A 53 5.90 -2.61 -9.69
C GLY A 53 4.95 -3.46 -10.53
N GLU A 54 3.71 -2.99 -10.72
CA GLU A 54 2.69 -3.68 -11.52
C GLU A 54 3.14 -3.95 -12.96
N ALA A 55 3.72 -2.94 -13.63
CA ALA A 55 4.23 -3.15 -14.98
C ALA A 55 5.38 -4.17 -15.03
N THR A 56 6.19 -4.24 -13.98
CA THR A 56 7.27 -5.23 -13.84
C THR A 56 6.70 -6.62 -13.58
N ALA A 57 5.68 -6.75 -12.72
CA ALA A 57 5.00 -8.00 -12.40
C ALA A 57 4.28 -8.58 -13.63
N VAL A 58 3.59 -7.75 -14.43
CA VAL A 58 2.98 -8.18 -15.71
C VAL A 58 4.03 -8.84 -16.62
N ASP A 59 5.16 -8.18 -16.84
CA ASP A 59 6.24 -8.72 -17.68
C ASP A 59 6.84 -9.99 -17.07
N PHE A 60 7.14 -9.96 -15.77
CA PHE A 60 7.79 -11.06 -15.06
C PHE A 60 6.92 -12.31 -15.04
N TYR A 61 5.65 -12.22 -14.62
CA TYR A 61 4.74 -13.36 -14.53
C TYR A 61 4.42 -13.93 -15.91
N THR A 62 4.27 -13.08 -16.93
CA THR A 62 4.07 -13.53 -18.31
C THR A 62 5.26 -14.36 -18.82
N ARG A 63 6.49 -13.96 -18.46
CA ARG A 63 7.69 -14.73 -18.82
C ARG A 63 7.85 -15.97 -17.96
N LEU A 64 7.64 -15.87 -16.64
CA LEU A 64 7.77 -16.99 -15.70
C LEU A 64 6.78 -18.11 -15.98
N ALA A 65 5.58 -17.76 -16.47
CA ALA A 65 4.58 -18.74 -16.89
C ALA A 65 5.09 -19.67 -18.02
N LYS A 66 6.05 -19.24 -18.84
CA LYS A 66 6.65 -20.08 -19.89
C LYS A 66 7.59 -21.15 -19.33
N GLU A 67 8.15 -20.90 -18.14
CA GLU A 67 9.02 -21.81 -17.41
C GLU A 67 8.24 -22.69 -16.43
N ALA A 68 6.90 -22.61 -16.43
CA ALA A 68 6.06 -23.32 -15.49
C ALA A 68 6.12 -24.85 -15.70
N PRO A 69 6.26 -25.64 -14.63
CA PRO A 69 6.43 -27.09 -14.74
C PRO A 69 5.15 -27.83 -15.16
N ASN A 70 3.99 -27.18 -15.05
CA ASN A 70 2.70 -27.75 -15.41
C ASN A 70 1.70 -26.65 -15.78
N GLU A 71 0.60 -27.09 -16.41
CA GLU A 71 -0.46 -26.21 -16.91
C GLU A 71 -1.16 -25.42 -15.81
N TYR A 72 -1.31 -25.99 -14.61
CA TYR A 72 -1.93 -25.30 -13.49
C TYR A 72 -1.06 -24.12 -13.02
N SER A 73 0.24 -24.34 -12.86
CA SER A 73 1.20 -23.29 -12.48
C SER A 73 1.27 -22.19 -13.54
N ARG A 74 1.27 -22.57 -14.82
CA ARG A 74 1.19 -21.64 -15.94
C ARG A 74 -0.06 -20.78 -15.86
N LYS A 75 -1.22 -21.40 -15.63
CA LYS A 75 -2.50 -20.70 -15.51
C LYS A 75 -2.52 -19.72 -14.33
N VAL A 76 -2.02 -20.13 -13.16
CA VAL A 76 -1.96 -19.26 -11.97
C VAL A 76 -1.16 -17.99 -12.25
N LEU A 77 0.02 -18.12 -12.88
CA LEU A 77 0.87 -16.97 -13.23
C LEU A 77 0.25 -16.06 -14.30
N LEU A 78 -0.42 -16.63 -15.30
CA LEU A 78 -1.12 -15.83 -16.32
C LEU A 78 -2.36 -15.11 -15.78
N ASP A 79 -3.07 -15.73 -14.82
CA ASP A 79 -4.17 -15.09 -14.13
C ASP A 79 -3.65 -13.91 -13.27
N ALA A 80 -2.53 -14.07 -12.55
CA ALA A 80 -1.87 -12.98 -11.83
C ALA A 80 -1.45 -11.85 -12.76
N ALA A 81 -0.70 -12.14 -13.84
CA ALA A 81 -0.32 -11.15 -14.85
C ALA A 81 -1.50 -10.33 -15.42
N LYS A 82 -2.70 -10.93 -15.50
CA LYS A 82 -3.91 -10.24 -15.95
C LYS A 82 -4.46 -9.29 -14.87
N ASP A 83 -4.42 -9.71 -13.60
CA ASP A 83 -4.80 -8.88 -12.47
C ASP A 83 -3.85 -7.67 -12.35
N GLU A 84 -2.53 -7.89 -12.41
CA GLU A 84 -1.49 -6.84 -12.36
C GLU A 84 -1.64 -5.83 -13.50
N LYS A 85 -2.01 -6.30 -14.70
CA LYS A 85 -2.31 -5.40 -15.82
C LYS A 85 -3.51 -4.50 -15.50
N THR A 86 -4.47 -5.00 -14.75
CA THR A 86 -5.63 -4.22 -14.31
C THR A 86 -5.23 -3.24 -13.21
N HIS A 87 -4.41 -3.66 -12.24
CA HIS A 87 -3.86 -2.79 -11.19
C HIS A 87 -3.04 -1.63 -11.79
N LEU A 88 -2.15 -1.93 -12.73
CA LEU A 88 -1.40 -0.94 -13.51
C LEU A 88 -2.32 0.12 -14.13
N GLN A 89 -3.42 -0.30 -14.74
CA GLN A 89 -4.39 0.62 -15.34
C GLN A 89 -5.09 1.49 -14.29
N LEU A 90 -5.46 0.91 -13.15
CA LEU A 90 -6.08 1.64 -12.04
C LEU A 90 -5.13 2.73 -11.50
N PHE A 91 -3.89 2.36 -11.16
CA PHE A 91 -2.91 3.32 -10.66
C PHE A 91 -2.53 4.38 -11.70
N THR A 92 -2.39 3.99 -12.97
CA THR A 92 -2.12 4.94 -14.06
C THR A 92 -3.25 5.97 -14.19
N ARG A 93 -4.51 5.54 -14.10
CA ARG A 93 -5.67 6.44 -14.16
C ARG A 93 -5.68 7.40 -12.97
N LEU A 94 -5.47 6.91 -11.75
CA LEU A 94 -5.44 7.74 -10.55
C LEU A 94 -4.27 8.74 -10.57
N TYR A 95 -3.07 8.30 -10.97
CA TYR A 95 -1.93 9.19 -11.14
C TYR A 95 -2.23 10.30 -12.17
N THR A 96 -2.84 9.93 -13.31
CA THR A 96 -3.18 10.89 -14.36
C THR A 96 -4.27 11.87 -13.90
N SER A 97 -5.28 11.41 -13.16
CA SER A 97 -6.34 12.29 -12.66
C SER A 97 -5.83 13.30 -11.64
N ILE A 98 -4.86 12.89 -10.81
CA ILE A 98 -4.24 13.75 -9.80
C ILE A 98 -3.26 14.75 -10.42
N THR A 99 -2.40 14.30 -11.34
CA THR A 99 -1.29 15.12 -11.86
C THR A 99 -1.58 15.82 -13.19
N GLY A 100 -2.65 15.43 -13.88
CA GLY A 100 -2.97 15.88 -15.24
C GLY A 100 -2.02 15.33 -16.32
N LYS A 101 -1.12 14.41 -15.99
CA LYS A 101 -0.09 13.88 -16.91
C LYS A 101 -0.03 12.35 -16.84
N GLN A 102 0.26 11.72 -17.97
CA GLN A 102 0.57 10.30 -17.99
C GLN A 102 1.87 10.02 -17.22
N PRO A 103 1.96 8.90 -16.48
CA PRO A 103 3.19 8.52 -15.81
C PRO A 103 4.27 8.19 -16.84
N ASN A 104 5.48 8.71 -16.63
CA ASN A 104 6.63 8.40 -17.47
C ASN A 104 7.56 7.48 -16.69
N TYR A 105 7.62 6.21 -17.09
CA TYR A 105 8.41 5.20 -16.42
C TYR A 105 9.04 4.22 -17.42
N LYS A 106 10.04 3.48 -16.94
CA LYS A 106 10.65 2.35 -17.65
C LYS A 106 10.77 1.19 -16.68
N ILE A 107 10.38 0.01 -17.12
CA ILE A 107 10.65 -1.22 -16.37
C ILE A 107 12.04 -1.74 -16.74
N ARG A 108 12.70 -2.36 -15.76
CA ARG A 108 13.89 -3.19 -16.01
C ARG A 108 13.44 -4.63 -15.82
N PRO A 109 13.38 -5.45 -16.88
CA PRO A 109 12.91 -6.83 -16.76
C PRO A 109 13.69 -7.59 -15.70
N VAL A 110 12.96 -8.19 -14.75
CA VAL A 110 13.56 -9.05 -13.72
C VAL A 110 14.05 -10.33 -14.36
N LYS A 111 15.29 -10.72 -14.04
CA LYS A 111 15.92 -11.93 -14.56
C LYS A 111 15.23 -13.16 -13.95
N ILE A 112 14.75 -14.07 -14.80
CA ILE A 112 14.27 -15.38 -14.35
C ILE A 112 15.48 -16.27 -14.10
N GLN A 113 15.52 -16.90 -12.92
CA GLN A 113 16.54 -17.88 -12.55
C GLN A 113 16.00 -19.28 -12.86
N ASN A 114 15.78 -20.11 -11.84
CA ASN A 114 14.91 -21.28 -11.97
C ASN A 114 13.48 -20.92 -11.53
N PHE A 115 12.51 -21.72 -11.97
CA PHE A 115 11.09 -21.49 -11.70
C PHE A 115 10.79 -21.32 -10.20
N ARG A 116 11.29 -22.23 -9.35
CA ARG A 116 11.00 -22.22 -7.91
C ARG A 116 11.54 -20.97 -7.21
N GLN A 117 12.79 -20.61 -7.49
CA GLN A 117 13.42 -19.40 -6.92
C GLN A 117 12.68 -18.14 -7.38
N SER A 118 12.37 -18.05 -8.67
CA SER A 118 11.70 -16.87 -9.25
C SER A 118 10.26 -16.74 -8.75
N LEU A 119 9.59 -17.86 -8.47
CA LEU A 119 8.26 -17.90 -7.87
C LEU A 119 8.30 -17.53 -6.38
N PHE A 120 9.39 -17.85 -5.66
CA PHE A 120 9.58 -17.41 -4.28
C PHE A 120 9.81 -15.90 -4.21
N GLU A 121 10.60 -15.35 -5.12
CA GLU A 121 10.78 -13.89 -5.25
C GLU A 121 9.44 -13.20 -5.57
N ALA A 122 8.66 -13.73 -6.51
CA ALA A 122 7.30 -13.26 -6.78
C ALA A 122 6.41 -13.29 -5.53
N TYR A 123 6.45 -14.37 -4.74
CA TYR A 123 5.68 -14.48 -3.51
C TYR A 123 6.01 -13.40 -2.48
N GLU A 124 7.30 -13.08 -2.30
CA GLU A 124 7.72 -12.02 -1.38
C GLU A 124 7.33 -10.63 -1.90
N ASP A 125 7.43 -10.40 -3.21
CA ASP A 125 7.01 -9.15 -3.85
C ASP A 125 5.50 -8.90 -3.66
N GLU A 126 4.67 -9.94 -3.82
CA GLU A 126 3.21 -9.88 -3.59
C GLU A 126 2.86 -9.53 -2.13
N LEU A 127 3.61 -10.06 -1.16
CA LEU A 127 3.40 -9.70 0.25
C LEU A 127 3.78 -8.25 0.54
N ALA A 128 4.88 -7.78 -0.04
CA ALA A 128 5.30 -6.39 0.10
C ALA A 128 4.28 -5.43 -0.55
N ASP A 129 3.74 -5.81 -1.70
CA ASP A 129 2.74 -5.02 -2.42
C ASP A 129 1.39 -5.01 -1.70
N TYR A 130 0.98 -6.13 -1.10
CA TYR A 130 -0.15 -6.18 -0.16
C TYR A 130 -0.02 -5.14 0.96
N GLU A 131 1.12 -5.10 1.66
CA GLU A 131 1.34 -4.16 2.76
C GLU A 131 1.36 -2.72 2.27
N LYS A 132 2.07 -2.45 1.19
CA LYS A 132 2.17 -1.14 0.53
C LYS A 132 0.78 -0.59 0.17
N TYR A 133 -0.06 -1.41 -0.45
CA TYR A 133 -1.40 -1.01 -0.88
C TYR A 133 -2.39 -0.89 0.27
N ARG A 134 -2.30 -1.76 1.28
CA ARG A 134 -3.08 -1.62 2.52
C ARG A 134 -2.76 -0.29 3.22
N ASP A 135 -1.49 0.06 3.33
CA ASP A 135 -1.09 1.28 4.02
C ASP A 135 -1.52 2.53 3.23
N ALA A 136 -1.44 2.48 1.89
CA ALA A 136 -1.98 3.52 1.00
C ALA A 136 -3.51 3.66 1.08
N TYR A 137 -4.24 2.56 1.31
CA TYR A 137 -5.67 2.59 1.57
C TYR A 137 -5.99 3.28 2.90
N LEU A 138 -5.18 3.05 3.93
CA LEU A 138 -5.40 3.57 5.28
C LEU A 138 -4.95 5.03 5.47
N MET A 139 -4.04 5.54 4.63
CA MET A 139 -3.50 6.91 4.78
C MET A 139 -4.46 8.03 4.34
N THR A 140 -5.62 7.70 3.75
CA THR A 140 -6.55 8.70 3.20
C THR A 140 -8.02 8.37 3.49
N GLN A 141 -8.84 9.42 3.52
CA GLN A 141 -10.30 9.34 3.61
C GLN A 141 -10.98 9.55 2.26
N ASP A 142 -10.22 9.87 1.21
CA ASP A 142 -10.76 10.03 -0.14
C ASP A 142 -11.22 8.65 -0.68
N PRO A 143 -12.53 8.48 -0.98
CA PRO A 143 -13.06 7.21 -1.43
C PRO A 143 -12.49 6.78 -2.80
N THR A 144 -12.16 7.71 -3.68
CA THR A 144 -11.58 7.39 -4.99
C THR A 144 -10.20 6.77 -4.84
N ILE A 145 -9.37 7.32 -3.94
CA ILE A 145 -8.05 6.75 -3.66
C ILE A 145 -8.20 5.40 -2.97
N ARG A 146 -9.08 5.30 -1.95
CA ARG A 146 -9.34 4.04 -1.23
C ARG A 146 -9.77 2.93 -2.18
N ASP A 147 -10.77 3.17 -3.01
CA ASP A 147 -11.29 2.15 -3.93
C ASP A 147 -10.24 1.73 -4.97
N THR A 148 -9.33 2.64 -5.35
CA THR A 148 -8.22 2.34 -6.26
C THR A 148 -7.24 1.34 -5.64
N PHE A 149 -6.93 1.45 -4.34
CA PHE A 149 -6.02 0.52 -3.65
C PHE A 149 -6.71 -0.72 -3.08
N PHE A 150 -8.03 -0.67 -2.86
CA PHE A 150 -8.79 -1.76 -2.24
C PHE A 150 -8.67 -3.08 -3.01
N ARG A 151 -8.87 -3.01 -4.33
CA ARG A 151 -8.80 -4.19 -5.19
C ARG A 151 -7.37 -4.75 -5.30
N PRO A 152 -6.33 -3.95 -5.64
CA PRO A 152 -4.95 -4.42 -5.65
C PRO A 152 -4.55 -5.15 -4.37
N PHE A 153 -4.64 -4.53 -3.18
CA PHE A 153 -4.16 -5.21 -1.96
C PHE A 153 -4.89 -6.55 -1.70
N SER A 154 -6.18 -6.63 -2.01
CA SER A 154 -6.95 -7.88 -1.83
C SER A 154 -6.55 -8.95 -2.84
N ASP A 155 -6.16 -8.54 -4.05
CA ASP A 155 -5.69 -9.43 -5.11
C ASP A 155 -4.23 -9.88 -4.83
N GLU A 156 -3.34 -9.02 -4.32
CA GLU A 156 -1.95 -9.39 -4.00
C GLU A 156 -1.87 -10.52 -2.96
N ILE A 157 -2.64 -10.42 -1.87
CA ILE A 157 -2.65 -11.48 -0.83
C ILE A 157 -3.21 -12.80 -1.39
N LYS A 158 -4.13 -12.73 -2.36
CA LYS A 158 -4.64 -13.89 -3.10
C LYS A 158 -3.55 -14.48 -3.99
N HIS A 159 -2.76 -13.67 -4.69
CA HIS A 159 -1.64 -14.15 -5.51
C HIS A 159 -0.54 -14.77 -4.65
N ALA A 160 -0.12 -14.10 -3.57
CA ALA A 160 0.84 -14.65 -2.59
C ALA A 160 0.38 -16.02 -2.06
N THR A 161 -0.90 -16.16 -1.70
CA THR A 161 -1.46 -17.45 -1.26
C THR A 161 -1.34 -18.53 -2.35
N LYS A 162 -1.62 -18.19 -3.61
CA LYS A 162 -1.48 -19.13 -4.74
C LYS A 162 -0.03 -19.47 -5.02
N PHE A 163 0.88 -18.52 -4.98
CA PHE A 163 2.31 -18.76 -5.19
C PHE A 163 2.90 -19.62 -4.07
N SER A 164 2.49 -19.39 -2.82
CA SER A 164 2.81 -20.26 -1.70
C SER A 164 2.31 -21.70 -1.92
N TYR A 165 1.08 -21.87 -2.41
CA TYR A 165 0.58 -23.20 -2.78
C TYR A 165 1.46 -23.87 -3.85
N LEU A 166 1.81 -23.16 -4.92
CA LEU A 166 2.68 -23.68 -5.98
C LEU A 166 4.10 -24.04 -5.47
N LEU A 167 4.64 -23.27 -4.52
CA LEU A 167 5.94 -23.57 -3.89
C LEU A 167 5.92 -24.84 -3.03
N ASN A 168 4.76 -25.23 -2.52
CA ASN A 168 4.60 -26.39 -1.64
C ASN A 168 3.95 -27.60 -2.31
N ALA A 169 3.43 -27.43 -3.53
CA ALA A 169 2.95 -28.53 -4.35
C ALA A 169 4.11 -29.48 -4.68
N ARG A 170 3.88 -30.78 -4.49
CA ARG A 170 4.85 -31.85 -4.74
C ARG A 170 4.77 -32.34 -6.18
#